data_AF-A0A6C0JLB9-F1
#
_entry.id   AF-A0A6C0JLB9-F1
#
_cell.length_a   1.000
_cell.length_b   1.000
_cell.length_c   1.000
_cell.angle_alpha   90.00
_cell.angle_beta   90.00
_cell.angle_gamma   90.00
#
_symmetry.space_group_name_H-M   'P 1'
#
loop_
_entity.id
_entity.type
_entity.pdbx_description
1 polymer ?
#
loop_
_entity_poly.entity_id
_entity_poly.type
_entity_poly.pdbx_seq_one_letter_code
_entity_poly.pdbx_strand_id
1 'polypeptide(L)'
;MSSQGPSTMTNALPAGTPILPGTPVDNESTTKAFVIACIDPRYINVIEDYLAAHLGKNGFTYDLFILAGASLGGLNTSGSVCSLASTNWQTTLFDHIQIAISLHNVTQILIFEHLSCGAYLGCSVADTMTQHIAKFKSLQTPINARTWTNYAGTSSPGTTIFSNGIKGYIINDGSTSNAGSLYDIQTSEYLNEYYPVGTVSGARVLVVGCIDPRFSALLTAFLRGYKGVQFTYDLTTFAGASLGINQSYGGYNYSLLSQGTTWGPTFFDHLAVAKSLHNITEVWVFDHLDCGAYKRFLYGDVTNPDNSISDHTTQLVSLQGRIASSSPSLAFKGFVMNTDGTIVKTVDDGRGVIINRYEFTPAQSIRDSSDWTSYKKQSAMYKSTNIASSSDPWFVHGEQFRLDWLNGKNKCSGCAANAFSGTVFP
;
A
#
# COMPACT_ATOMS: atom_id res chain seq x y z
N MET A 1 -15.92 -47.86 13.51
CA MET A 1 -16.77 -46.78 14.08
C MET A 1 -15.89 -46.08 15.12
N SER A 2 -15.53 -44.80 15.06
CA SER A 2 -16.00 -43.65 14.31
C SER A 2 -14.83 -42.85 13.74
N SER A 3 -14.97 -42.41 12.50
CA SER A 3 -14.17 -41.36 11.88
C SER A 3 -14.42 -40.02 12.59
N GLN A 4 -13.40 -39.46 13.24
CA GLN A 4 -13.38 -38.02 13.49
C GLN A 4 -12.76 -37.36 12.26
N GLY A 5 -13.61 -36.67 11.49
CA GLY A 5 -13.18 -35.84 10.37
C GLY A 5 -12.28 -34.69 10.85
N PRO A 6 -11.49 -34.08 9.96
CA PRO A 6 -10.63 -32.97 10.33
C PRO A 6 -11.47 -31.80 10.84
N SER A 7 -11.28 -31.46 12.12
CA SER A 7 -11.86 -30.29 12.75
C SER A 7 -11.44 -29.03 11.99
N THR A 8 -12.41 -28.34 11.40
CA THR A 8 -12.26 -26.99 10.84
C THR A 8 -11.98 -26.00 11.96
N MET A 9 -10.71 -25.87 12.35
CA MET A 9 -10.29 -24.75 13.19
C MET A 9 -10.16 -23.51 12.31
N THR A 10 -11.19 -22.67 12.34
CA THR A 10 -11.16 -21.29 11.89
C THR A 10 -10.05 -20.58 12.64
N ASN A 11 -8.96 -20.25 11.95
CA ASN A 11 -8.05 -19.22 12.46
C ASN A 11 -8.87 -17.93 12.43
N ALA A 12 -9.52 -17.59 13.54
CA ALA A 12 -10.03 -16.25 13.73
C ALA A 12 -8.84 -15.31 13.48
N LEU A 13 -9.03 -14.39 12.54
CA LEU A 13 -8.19 -13.20 12.42
C LEU A 13 -8.10 -12.55 13.82
N PRO A 14 -7.02 -11.83 14.14
CA PRO A 14 -6.95 -11.10 15.41
C PRO A 14 -8.30 -10.42 15.65
N ALA A 15 -8.95 -10.70 16.77
CA ALA A 15 -10.26 -10.15 17.08
C ALA A 15 -10.20 -8.64 16.84
N GLY A 16 -10.92 -8.18 15.81
CA GLY A 16 -10.84 -6.82 15.33
C GLY A 16 -11.40 -5.88 16.37
N THR A 17 -10.69 -4.81 16.67
CA THR A 17 -11.34 -3.63 17.23
C THR A 17 -12.43 -3.22 16.21
N PRO A 18 -13.70 -3.07 16.62
CA PRO A 18 -14.75 -2.62 15.72
C PRO A 18 -14.33 -1.36 14.97
N ILE A 19 -14.46 -1.39 13.65
CA ILE A 19 -14.25 -0.23 12.79
C ILE A 19 -15.49 0.66 12.89
N LEU A 20 -15.27 1.97 13.05
CA LEU A 20 -16.37 2.92 13.15
C LEU A 20 -17.22 2.90 11.87
N PRO A 21 -18.55 2.69 11.98
CA PRO A 21 -19.44 2.72 10.83
C PRO A 21 -19.63 4.14 10.29
N GLY A 22 -20.00 4.23 9.01
CA GLY A 22 -20.18 5.46 8.24
C GLY A 22 -18.95 5.84 7.43
N THR A 23 -19.18 6.55 6.32
CA THR A 23 -18.11 7.29 5.62
C THR A 23 -17.45 8.22 6.64
N PRO A 24 -16.11 8.22 6.81
CA PRO A 24 -15.44 9.05 7.81
C PRO A 24 -15.57 10.53 7.46
N VAL A 25 -16.69 11.13 7.84
CA VAL A 25 -16.91 12.57 7.83
C VAL A 25 -16.62 13.07 9.25
N ASP A 26 -15.35 13.03 9.66
CA ASP A 26 -14.95 13.63 10.93
C ASP A 26 -14.80 15.15 10.75
N ASN A 27 -15.85 15.93 11.01
CA ASN A 27 -15.79 17.39 10.88
C ASN A 27 -14.93 18.07 11.96
N GLU A 28 -14.48 17.33 12.97
CA GLU A 28 -13.70 17.86 14.09
C GLU A 28 -12.18 17.79 13.83
N SER A 29 -11.73 16.90 12.94
CA SER A 29 -10.32 16.87 12.53
C SER A 29 -9.98 18.04 11.59
N THR A 30 -9.08 18.90 12.04
CA THR A 30 -8.58 20.06 11.28
C THR A 30 -7.70 19.67 10.10
N THR A 31 -7.28 18.40 9.98
CA THR A 31 -6.38 17.94 8.92
C THR A 31 -6.80 16.58 8.40
N LYS A 32 -7.21 16.56 7.13
CA LYS A 32 -7.58 15.36 6.37
C LYS A 32 -6.78 15.33 5.09
N ALA A 33 -6.02 14.26 4.88
CA ALA A 33 -5.08 14.18 3.80
C ALA A 33 -5.55 13.24 2.68
N PHE A 34 -5.37 13.66 1.44
CA PHE A 34 -5.26 12.72 0.34
C PHE A 34 -3.76 12.40 0.15
N VAL A 35 -3.39 11.15 0.31
CA VAL A 35 -2.00 10.69 0.27
C VAL A 35 -1.73 10.07 -1.08
N ILE A 36 -0.66 10.50 -1.74
CA ILE A 36 -0.16 9.92 -2.99
C ILE A 36 1.17 9.24 -2.70
N ALA A 37 1.29 7.96 -3.02
CA ALA A 37 2.55 7.23 -2.89
C ALA A 37 2.81 6.28 -4.06
N CYS A 38 4.03 5.74 -4.13
CA CYS A 38 4.41 4.75 -5.13
C CYS A 38 3.86 3.35 -4.81
N ILE A 39 3.70 2.52 -5.84
CA ILE A 39 3.34 1.08 -5.76
C ILE A 39 4.35 0.23 -4.98
N ASP A 40 5.54 0.78 -4.72
CA ASP A 40 6.69 0.05 -4.21
C ASP A 40 6.46 -0.52 -2.78
N PRO A 41 6.50 -1.86 -2.59
CA PRO A 41 6.27 -2.51 -1.30
C PRO A 41 7.13 -1.99 -0.17
N ARG A 42 8.38 -1.61 -0.49
CA ARG A 42 9.42 -1.34 0.52
C ARG A 42 8.98 -0.25 1.48
N TYR A 43 8.14 0.65 1.00
CA TYR A 43 7.79 1.88 1.69
C TYR A 43 6.37 1.93 2.21
N ILE A 44 5.45 1.12 1.68
CA ILE A 44 4.03 1.15 2.08
C ILE A 44 3.85 1.03 3.60
N ASN A 45 4.46 0.03 4.23
CA ASN A 45 4.31 -0.15 5.68
C ASN A 45 4.80 1.06 6.48
N VAL A 46 5.89 1.69 6.05
CA VAL A 46 6.49 2.78 6.83
C VAL A 46 5.80 4.12 6.55
N ILE A 47 5.24 4.29 5.35
CA ILE A 47 4.30 5.37 5.05
C ILE A 47 3.08 5.23 5.96
N GLU A 48 2.50 4.03 6.07
CA GLU A 48 1.37 3.77 6.97
C GLU A 48 1.73 4.02 8.45
N ASP A 49 2.90 3.58 8.92
CA ASP A 49 3.37 3.88 10.28
C ASP A 49 3.49 5.41 10.52
N TYR A 50 4.03 6.14 9.54
CA TYR A 50 4.11 7.61 9.60
C TYR A 50 2.71 8.25 9.63
N LEU A 51 1.81 7.82 8.75
CA LEU A 51 0.44 8.34 8.68
C LEU A 51 -0.35 8.01 9.94
N ALA A 52 -0.20 6.82 10.51
CA ALA A 52 -0.80 6.45 11.77
C ALA A 52 -0.30 7.34 12.93
N ALA A 53 0.99 7.63 12.98
CA ALA A 53 1.57 8.49 14.01
C ALA A 53 1.12 9.96 13.91
N HIS A 54 0.94 10.47 12.69
CA HIS A 54 0.69 11.89 12.44
C HIS A 54 -0.79 12.23 12.17
N LEU A 55 -1.53 11.32 11.55
CA LEU A 55 -2.94 11.47 11.13
C LEU A 55 -3.87 10.39 11.71
N GLY A 56 -3.34 9.39 12.42
CA GLY A 56 -4.12 8.30 13.05
C GLY A 56 -4.78 8.69 14.38
N LYS A 57 -4.33 9.76 15.03
CA LYS A 57 -4.77 10.15 16.39
C LYS A 57 -6.27 10.47 16.50
N ASN A 58 -6.89 10.92 15.40
CA ASN A 58 -8.32 11.24 15.32
C ASN A 58 -9.03 10.31 14.30
N GLY A 59 -8.75 9.00 14.33
CA GLY A 59 -9.50 8.03 13.54
C GLY A 59 -9.03 7.87 12.09
N PHE A 60 -7.72 7.99 11.84
CA PHE A 60 -7.08 7.81 10.52
C PHE A 60 -7.67 8.74 9.46
N THR A 61 -7.26 10.01 9.46
CA THR A 61 -7.83 11.01 8.57
C THR A 61 -7.10 11.11 7.23
N TYR A 62 -6.87 9.98 6.56
CA TYR A 62 -6.23 9.98 5.24
C TYR A 62 -6.78 8.96 4.25
N ASP A 63 -6.91 9.40 2.99
CA ASP A 63 -7.13 8.53 1.84
C ASP A 63 -5.80 8.15 1.23
N LEU A 64 -5.47 6.86 1.16
CA LEU A 64 -4.24 6.42 0.48
C LEU A 64 -4.55 6.12 -0.99
N PHE A 65 -3.88 6.82 -1.90
CA PHE A 65 -3.92 6.59 -3.32
C PHE A 65 -2.54 6.27 -3.88
N ILE A 66 -2.43 5.13 -4.58
CA ILE A 66 -1.15 4.63 -5.06
C ILE A 66 -1.05 4.69 -6.58
N LEU A 67 0.02 5.32 -7.08
CA LEU A 67 0.42 5.31 -8.49
C LEU A 67 1.90 4.95 -8.61
N ALA A 68 2.28 4.13 -9.57
CA ALA A 68 3.69 3.87 -9.82
C ALA A 68 4.46 5.18 -10.12
N GLY A 69 5.48 5.46 -9.32
CA GLY A 69 6.27 6.70 -9.39
C GLY A 69 5.61 7.93 -8.73
N ALA A 70 4.52 7.77 -7.97
CA ALA A 70 3.85 8.85 -7.24
C ALA A 70 3.57 10.09 -8.13
N SER A 71 4.33 11.19 -7.95
CA SER A 71 4.16 12.41 -8.77
C SER A 71 4.41 12.18 -10.25
N LEU A 72 5.37 11.31 -10.60
CA LEU A 72 5.66 10.98 -11.99
C LEU A 72 4.45 10.36 -12.68
N GLY A 73 3.79 9.41 -12.02
CA GLY A 73 2.57 8.77 -12.52
C GLY A 73 1.40 9.74 -12.62
N GLY A 74 1.28 10.68 -11.66
CA GLY A 74 0.23 11.70 -11.65
C GLY A 74 0.36 12.79 -12.72
N LEU A 75 1.52 12.91 -13.37
CA LEU A 75 1.82 13.97 -14.33
C LEU A 75 1.54 13.64 -15.80
N ASN A 76 1.01 12.46 -16.09
CA ASN A 76 0.92 11.98 -17.45
C ASN A 76 -0.27 12.58 -18.23
N THR A 77 -0.02 13.70 -18.95
CA THR A 77 -0.98 14.35 -19.85
C THR A 77 -0.53 14.25 -21.30
N SER A 78 -1.48 14.00 -22.21
CA SER A 78 -1.35 14.02 -23.68
C SER A 78 0.09 14.10 -24.21
N GLY A 79 0.72 12.94 -24.37
CA GLY A 79 2.15 12.78 -24.61
C GLY A 79 2.76 12.04 -23.43
N SER A 80 3.09 10.77 -23.60
CA SER A 80 3.52 9.97 -22.46
C SER A 80 4.77 10.60 -21.83
N VAL A 81 4.71 10.98 -20.56
CA VAL A 81 5.93 11.21 -19.76
C VAL A 81 6.77 9.92 -19.71
N CYS A 82 6.12 8.79 -19.98
CA CYS A 82 6.66 7.44 -19.87
C CYS A 82 5.82 6.41 -20.63
N SER A 83 6.47 5.45 -21.29
CA SER A 83 5.79 4.34 -22.00
C SER A 83 5.01 3.39 -21.08
N LEU A 84 5.27 3.43 -19.76
CA LEU A 84 4.57 2.62 -18.75
C LEU A 84 3.23 3.19 -18.31
N ALA A 85 3.01 4.50 -18.52
CA ALA A 85 1.82 5.19 -18.06
C ALA A 85 1.00 5.69 -19.25
N SER A 86 -0.32 5.51 -19.19
CA SER A 86 -1.25 6.13 -20.13
C SER A 86 -1.82 7.43 -19.57
N THR A 87 -2.46 8.25 -20.42
CA THR A 87 -3.13 9.50 -19.99
C THR A 87 -4.27 9.25 -18.99
N ASN A 88 -4.72 8.00 -18.85
CA ASN A 88 -5.74 7.60 -17.89
C ASN A 88 -5.31 7.80 -16.43
N TRP A 89 -4.00 7.77 -16.14
CA TRP A 89 -3.50 7.81 -14.77
C TRP A 89 -3.79 9.16 -14.10
N GLN A 90 -3.57 10.28 -14.81
CA GLN A 90 -3.87 11.59 -14.25
C GLN A 90 -5.38 11.80 -14.11
N THR A 91 -6.19 11.38 -15.09
CA THR A 91 -7.65 11.44 -14.95
C THR A 91 -8.10 10.61 -13.75
N THR A 92 -7.56 9.40 -13.58
CA THR A 92 -7.84 8.53 -12.43
C THR A 92 -7.44 9.22 -11.12
N LEU A 93 -6.24 9.79 -11.03
CA LEU A 93 -5.79 10.53 -9.85
C LEU A 93 -6.77 11.66 -9.51
N PHE A 94 -7.14 12.47 -10.50
CA PHE A 94 -8.02 13.61 -10.28
C PHE A 94 -9.44 13.21 -9.92
N ASP A 95 -9.96 12.12 -10.49
CA ASP A 95 -11.24 11.55 -10.05
C ASP A 95 -11.16 11.12 -8.57
N HIS A 96 -10.08 10.47 -8.15
CA HIS A 96 -9.91 10.05 -6.76
C HIS A 96 -9.72 11.22 -5.79
N ILE A 97 -9.01 12.27 -6.18
CA ILE A 97 -8.96 13.52 -5.41
C ILE A 97 -10.37 14.11 -5.26
N GLN A 98 -11.15 14.14 -6.34
CA GLN A 98 -12.52 14.65 -6.27
C GLN A 98 -13.41 13.78 -5.37
N ILE A 99 -13.26 12.45 -5.41
CA ILE A 99 -13.99 11.54 -4.52
C ILE A 99 -13.59 11.74 -3.06
N ALA A 100 -12.30 11.86 -2.76
CA ALA A 100 -11.79 12.14 -1.43
C ALA A 100 -12.34 13.46 -0.88
N ILE A 101 -12.42 14.51 -1.71
CA ILE A 101 -13.06 15.78 -1.34
C ILE A 101 -14.54 15.56 -1.04
N SER A 102 -15.24 14.83 -1.90
CA SER A 102 -16.68 14.62 -1.79
C SER A 102 -17.08 13.70 -0.64
N LEU A 103 -16.28 12.67 -0.31
CA LEU A 103 -16.65 11.68 0.70
C LEU A 103 -16.02 11.97 2.05
N HIS A 104 -14.78 12.47 2.07
CA HIS A 104 -14.00 12.60 3.30
C HIS A 104 -13.62 14.04 3.62
N ASN A 105 -13.94 15.01 2.75
CA ASN A 105 -13.64 16.44 2.94
C ASN A 105 -12.14 16.69 3.14
N VAL A 106 -11.29 16.08 2.32
CA VAL A 106 -9.82 16.27 2.39
C VAL A 106 -9.43 17.74 2.15
N THR A 107 -8.51 18.24 2.97
CA THR A 107 -8.04 19.64 2.97
C THR A 107 -6.52 19.76 2.80
N GLN A 108 -5.84 18.63 2.66
CA GLN A 108 -4.40 18.54 2.45
C GLN A 108 -4.10 17.44 1.42
N ILE A 109 -2.99 17.58 0.70
CA ILE A 109 -2.39 16.47 -0.03
C ILE A 109 -0.99 16.21 0.54
N LEU A 110 -0.68 14.94 0.80
CA LEU A 110 0.67 14.49 1.12
C LEU A 110 1.18 13.62 -0.02
N ILE A 111 2.41 13.85 -0.47
CA ILE A 111 3.00 13.08 -1.56
C ILE A 111 4.29 12.44 -1.07
N PHE A 112 4.36 11.11 -1.08
CA PHE A 112 5.52 10.33 -0.70
C PHE A 112 6.21 9.78 -1.95
N GLU A 113 7.34 10.39 -2.27
CA GLU A 113 8.29 9.91 -3.26
C GLU A 113 9.31 8.98 -2.59
N HIS A 114 10.06 8.23 -3.39
CA HIS A 114 11.21 7.46 -2.90
C HIS A 114 12.28 7.35 -3.97
N LEU A 115 13.54 7.24 -3.55
CA LEU A 115 14.66 6.96 -4.45
C LEU A 115 14.75 5.46 -4.80
N SER A 116 15.56 5.13 -5.81
CA SER A 116 15.60 3.81 -6.46
C SER A 116 14.22 3.35 -6.90
N CYS A 117 13.50 4.24 -7.58
CA CYS A 117 12.19 3.99 -8.13
C CYS A 117 12.28 3.35 -9.52
N GLY A 118 11.84 2.10 -9.62
CA GLY A 118 11.77 1.37 -10.90
C GLY A 118 10.88 2.07 -11.95
N ALA A 119 9.86 2.82 -11.52
CA ALA A 119 9.05 3.62 -12.43
C ALA A 119 9.86 4.75 -13.09
N TYR A 120 10.68 5.50 -12.33
CA TYR A 120 11.52 6.57 -12.91
C TYR A 120 12.47 6.01 -13.97
N LEU A 121 13.15 4.90 -13.65
CA LEU A 121 14.01 4.18 -14.60
C LEU A 121 13.24 3.72 -15.85
N GLY A 122 12.09 3.09 -15.67
CA GLY A 122 11.23 2.63 -16.77
C GLY A 122 10.68 3.78 -17.64
N CYS A 123 10.67 5.00 -17.10
CA CYS A 123 10.26 6.21 -17.78
C CYS A 123 11.42 7.02 -18.37
N SER A 124 12.65 6.49 -18.34
CA SER A 124 13.86 7.21 -18.78
C SER A 124 14.03 8.57 -18.09
N VAL A 125 13.53 8.70 -16.86
CA VAL A 125 13.72 9.87 -16.00
C VAL A 125 14.84 9.52 -15.01
N ALA A 126 15.82 10.41 -14.86
CA ALA A 126 16.89 10.20 -13.90
C ALA A 126 16.33 10.10 -12.47
N ASP A 127 16.66 9.01 -11.79
CA ASP A 127 16.24 8.74 -10.41
C ASP A 127 17.16 9.49 -9.43
N THR A 128 16.84 10.75 -9.20
CA THR A 128 17.61 11.65 -8.34
C THR A 128 16.68 12.54 -7.53
N MET A 129 17.12 12.96 -6.35
CA MET A 129 16.40 13.90 -5.48
C MET A 129 15.87 15.12 -6.25
N THR A 130 16.72 15.72 -7.11
CA THR A 130 16.35 16.86 -7.95
C THR A 130 15.17 16.57 -8.86
N GLN A 131 15.14 15.40 -9.50
CA GLN A 131 14.05 15.03 -10.40
C GLN A 131 12.76 14.72 -9.63
N HIS A 132 12.84 14.01 -8.50
CA HIS A 132 11.67 13.78 -7.64
C HIS A 132 11.06 15.10 -7.14
N ILE A 133 11.88 16.04 -6.67
CA ILE A 133 11.42 17.38 -6.27
C ILE A 133 10.78 18.12 -7.46
N ALA A 134 11.37 18.01 -8.66
CA ALA A 134 10.81 18.64 -9.86
C ALA A 134 9.45 18.05 -10.22
N LYS A 135 9.27 16.72 -10.20
CA LYS A 135 7.98 16.06 -10.48
C LYS A 135 6.94 16.40 -9.42
N PHE A 136 7.31 16.39 -8.13
CA PHE A 136 6.44 16.88 -7.06
C PHE A 136 5.93 18.30 -7.35
N LYS A 137 6.82 19.25 -7.62
CA LYS A 137 6.45 20.65 -7.92
C LYS A 137 5.58 20.76 -9.17
N SER A 138 5.89 20.01 -10.22
CA SER A 138 5.10 20.00 -11.46
C SER A 138 3.70 19.47 -11.22
N LEU A 139 3.49 18.46 -10.36
CA LEU A 139 2.16 17.90 -10.07
C LEU A 139 1.29 18.86 -9.25
N GLN A 140 1.90 19.70 -8.40
CA GLN A 140 1.17 20.72 -7.65
C GLN A 140 0.43 21.70 -8.58
N THR A 141 1.02 22.07 -9.72
CA THR A 141 0.46 23.06 -10.64
C THR A 141 -0.95 22.70 -11.13
N PRO A 142 -1.19 21.56 -11.79
CA PRO A 142 -2.53 21.21 -12.25
C PRO A 142 -3.51 20.95 -11.10
N ILE A 143 -3.06 20.44 -9.96
CA ILE A 143 -3.93 20.24 -8.79
C ILE A 143 -4.44 21.59 -8.25
N ASN A 144 -3.54 22.56 -8.10
CA ASN A 144 -3.86 23.90 -7.59
C ASN A 144 -4.74 24.70 -8.56
N ALA A 145 -4.48 24.56 -9.86
CA ALA A 145 -5.22 25.28 -10.90
C ALA A 145 -6.62 24.70 -11.16
N ARG A 146 -6.83 23.40 -10.90
CA ARG A 146 -8.11 22.74 -11.14
C ARG A 146 -9.17 23.23 -10.17
N THR A 147 -10.39 23.41 -10.69
CA THR A 147 -11.58 23.65 -9.88
C THR A 147 -12.12 22.32 -9.37
N TRP A 148 -12.31 22.22 -8.06
CA TRP A 148 -12.89 21.06 -7.38
C TRP A 148 -14.20 21.44 -6.74
N THR A 149 -15.11 20.49 -6.62
CA THR A 149 -16.40 20.70 -5.95
C THR A 149 -16.36 20.07 -4.56
N ASN A 150 -16.55 20.89 -3.52
CA ASN A 150 -16.59 20.39 -2.14
C ASN A 150 -17.90 19.64 -1.85
N TYR A 151 -18.00 19.03 -0.68
CA TYR A 151 -19.19 18.30 -0.25
C TYR A 151 -20.47 19.17 -0.24
N ALA A 152 -20.34 20.46 0.06
CA ALA A 152 -21.45 21.42 0.03
C ALA A 152 -21.86 21.84 -1.40
N GLY A 153 -21.29 21.23 -2.45
CA GLY A 153 -21.56 21.55 -3.85
C GLY A 153 -20.91 22.86 -4.32
N THR A 154 -20.06 23.48 -3.51
CA THR A 154 -19.35 24.70 -3.87
C THR A 154 -18.06 24.38 -4.61
N SER A 155 -17.88 24.99 -5.77
CA SER A 155 -16.69 24.82 -6.58
C SER A 155 -15.62 25.86 -6.27
N SER A 156 -14.37 25.45 -6.07
CA SER A 156 -13.25 26.35 -5.79
C SER A 156 -11.93 25.80 -6.35
N PRO A 157 -10.93 26.65 -6.64
CA PRO A 157 -9.60 26.20 -7.04
C PRO A 157 -8.95 25.33 -5.96
N GLY A 158 -8.04 24.44 -6.38
CA GLY A 158 -7.24 23.61 -5.47
C GLY A 158 -6.50 24.40 -4.40
N THR A 159 -6.02 25.61 -4.71
CA THR A 159 -5.38 26.50 -3.71
C THR A 159 -6.29 26.89 -2.54
N THR A 160 -7.61 26.87 -2.75
CA THR A 160 -8.60 27.14 -1.70
C THR A 160 -9.03 25.86 -1.00
N ILE A 161 -9.21 24.78 -1.76
CA ILE A 161 -9.67 23.48 -1.24
C ILE A 161 -8.59 22.85 -0.33
N PHE A 162 -7.34 22.86 -0.78
CA PHE A 162 -6.21 22.33 -0.03
C PHE A 162 -5.58 23.41 0.84
N SER A 163 -6.38 23.99 1.75
CA SER A 163 -5.97 25.08 2.64
C SER A 163 -4.80 24.73 3.55
N ASN A 164 -4.61 23.44 3.85
CA ASN A 164 -3.46 22.92 4.62
C ASN A 164 -2.25 22.58 3.72
N GLY A 165 -2.32 22.92 2.43
CA GLY A 165 -1.25 22.82 1.44
C GLY A 165 -1.10 21.44 0.78
N ILE A 166 -0.21 21.39 -0.21
CA ILE A 166 0.29 20.15 -0.81
C ILE A 166 1.72 19.97 -0.34
N LYS A 167 1.97 18.94 0.46
CA LYS A 167 3.26 18.62 1.07
C LYS A 167 3.88 17.39 0.42
N GLY A 168 5.20 17.36 0.40
CA GLY A 168 5.99 16.37 -0.31
C GLY A 168 7.15 15.88 0.53
N TYR A 169 7.36 14.57 0.51
CA TYR A 169 8.40 13.88 1.23
C TYR A 169 9.12 12.91 0.30
N ILE A 170 10.42 12.70 0.49
CA ILE A 170 11.21 11.72 -0.26
C ILE A 170 11.84 10.73 0.72
N ILE A 171 11.52 9.45 0.57
CA ILE A 171 12.21 8.39 1.31
C ILE A 171 13.56 8.14 0.64
N ASN A 172 14.62 8.36 1.40
CA ASN A 172 15.99 8.09 0.97
C ASN A 172 16.26 6.59 1.10
N ASP A 173 16.46 5.92 -0.02
CA ASP A 173 16.61 4.47 -0.09
C ASP A 173 18.02 3.96 0.28
N GLY A 174 18.96 4.86 0.61
CA GLY A 174 20.34 4.52 0.93
C GLY A 174 21.35 4.65 -0.20
N SER A 175 20.93 5.16 -1.36
CA SER A 175 21.83 5.56 -2.44
C SER A 175 22.61 6.86 -2.18
N THR A 176 22.26 7.61 -1.11
CA THR A 176 22.88 8.90 -0.75
C THR A 176 23.20 9.02 0.76
N SER A 177 23.81 10.14 1.17
CA SER A 177 23.95 10.49 2.61
C SER A 177 22.58 10.52 3.30
N ASN A 178 22.48 10.02 4.54
CA ASN A 178 21.23 9.84 5.31
C ASN A 178 20.34 8.69 4.81
N ALA A 179 20.95 7.56 4.49
CA ALA A 179 20.25 6.33 4.11
C ALA A 179 19.09 5.98 5.07
N GLY A 180 17.92 5.72 4.49
CA GLY A 180 16.72 5.38 5.23
C GLY A 180 16.02 6.56 5.89
N SER A 181 16.37 7.83 5.65
CA SER A 181 15.63 8.97 6.23
C SER A 181 14.42 9.40 5.40
N LEU A 182 13.43 10.06 6.02
CA LEU A 182 12.43 10.87 5.29
C LEU A 182 12.94 12.30 5.08
N TYR A 183 13.01 12.76 3.84
CA TYR A 183 13.37 14.14 3.49
C TYR A 183 12.10 14.97 3.27
N ASP A 184 11.95 16.08 4.00
CA ASP A 184 10.85 17.04 3.82
C ASP A 184 11.23 18.06 2.72
N ILE A 185 10.48 18.04 1.60
CA ILE A 185 10.75 18.92 0.45
C ILE A 185 10.50 20.40 0.79
N GLN A 186 9.65 20.70 1.76
CA GLN A 186 9.27 22.06 2.13
C GLN A 186 10.36 22.73 2.96
N THR A 187 10.88 22.03 3.97
CA THR A 187 11.91 22.58 4.87
C THR A 187 13.32 22.29 4.38
N SER A 188 13.49 21.36 3.43
CA SER A 188 14.79 20.82 3.02
C SER A 188 15.56 20.15 4.17
N GLU A 189 14.82 19.55 5.10
CA GLU A 189 15.37 18.86 6.27
C GLU A 189 15.11 17.35 6.21
N TYR A 190 15.97 16.60 6.89
CA TYR A 190 15.76 15.17 7.11
C TYR A 190 15.07 14.98 8.47
N LEU A 191 13.97 14.25 8.46
CA LEU A 191 13.25 13.85 9.65
C LEU A 191 13.87 12.58 10.24
N ASN A 192 13.73 12.40 11.56
CA ASN A 192 14.29 11.27 12.30
C ASN A 192 13.47 9.97 12.15
N GLU A 193 12.85 9.75 10.98
CA GLU A 193 12.21 8.49 10.63
C GLU A 193 13.17 7.62 9.83
N TYR A 194 13.42 6.38 10.30
CA TYR A 194 14.34 5.44 9.65
C TYR A 194 13.60 4.28 8.97
N TYR A 195 13.64 4.26 7.64
CA TYR A 195 13.03 3.31 6.71
C TYR A 195 14.02 2.18 6.38
N PRO A 196 13.53 0.95 6.13
CA PRO A 196 14.36 -0.15 5.65
C PRO A 196 15.02 0.23 4.31
N VAL A 197 16.35 0.09 4.25
CA VAL A 197 17.13 0.19 3.02
C VAL A 197 17.19 -1.20 2.40
N GLY A 198 16.50 -1.39 1.28
CA GLY A 198 16.45 -2.66 0.56
C GLY A 198 16.54 -2.45 -0.95
N THR A 199 17.40 -3.21 -1.62
CA THR A 199 17.64 -3.08 -3.07
C THR A 199 16.73 -3.97 -3.92
N VAL A 200 15.92 -4.84 -3.31
CA VAL A 200 14.96 -5.72 -4.00
C VAL A 200 13.62 -5.74 -3.28
N SER A 201 12.53 -5.62 -4.04
CA SER A 201 11.16 -5.68 -3.53
C SER A 201 10.73 -7.10 -3.20
N GLY A 202 11.16 -8.11 -3.97
CA GLY A 202 10.70 -9.49 -3.79
C GLY A 202 9.18 -9.66 -3.96
N ALA A 203 8.49 -8.66 -4.54
CA ALA A 203 7.04 -8.67 -4.67
C ALA A 203 6.55 -9.83 -5.55
N ARG A 204 5.53 -10.53 -5.06
CA ARG A 204 4.90 -11.68 -5.76
C ARG A 204 3.39 -11.54 -5.91
N VAL A 205 2.81 -10.59 -5.18
CA VAL A 205 1.37 -10.34 -5.13
C VAL A 205 1.12 -8.89 -5.51
N LEU A 206 0.16 -8.61 -6.38
CA LEU A 206 -0.41 -7.26 -6.49
C LEU A 206 -1.65 -7.20 -5.62
N VAL A 207 -1.60 -6.38 -4.57
CA VAL A 207 -2.72 -6.13 -3.68
C VAL A 207 -3.48 -4.90 -4.16
N VAL A 208 -4.81 -5.00 -4.17
CA VAL A 208 -5.74 -3.92 -4.47
C VAL A 208 -6.60 -3.65 -3.25
N GLY A 209 -6.59 -2.42 -2.76
CA GLY A 209 -7.45 -1.96 -1.66
C GLY A 209 -8.42 -0.84 -2.07
N CYS A 210 -9.31 -0.49 -1.16
CA CYS A 210 -10.07 0.76 -1.25
C CYS A 210 -9.22 1.93 -0.72
N ILE A 211 -9.52 3.15 -1.15
CA ILE A 211 -8.92 4.36 -0.56
C ILE A 211 -9.45 4.67 0.85
N ASP A 212 -10.50 3.97 1.30
CA ASP A 212 -11.21 4.25 2.56
C ASP A 212 -10.24 4.22 3.77
N PRO A 213 -10.12 5.33 4.52
CA PRO A 213 -9.13 5.47 5.58
C PRO A 213 -9.25 4.41 6.67
N ARG A 214 -10.48 3.97 6.93
CA ARG A 214 -10.81 3.07 8.05
C ARG A 214 -10.21 1.69 7.86
N PHE A 215 -10.01 1.30 6.60
CA PHE A 215 -9.60 -0.05 6.24
C PHE A 215 -8.12 -0.14 5.84
N SER A 216 -7.44 0.97 5.54
CA SER A 216 -5.99 0.99 5.23
C SER A 216 -5.16 0.34 6.33
N ALA A 217 -5.42 0.69 7.59
CA ALA A 217 -4.72 0.12 8.74
C ALA A 217 -5.05 -1.38 8.93
N LEU A 218 -6.30 -1.80 8.71
CA LEU A 218 -6.71 -3.20 8.79
C LEU A 218 -6.06 -4.05 7.69
N LEU A 219 -6.05 -3.54 6.45
CA LEU A 219 -5.37 -4.17 5.32
C LEU A 219 -3.88 -4.33 5.62
N THR A 220 -3.21 -3.26 6.07
CA THR A 220 -1.80 -3.30 6.45
C THR A 220 -1.57 -4.30 7.58
N ALA A 221 -2.41 -4.33 8.62
CA ALA A 221 -2.30 -5.30 9.70
C ALA A 221 -2.49 -6.75 9.21
N PHE A 222 -3.42 -6.99 8.28
CA PHE A 222 -3.60 -8.29 7.64
C PHE A 222 -2.35 -8.70 6.85
N LEU A 223 -1.88 -7.86 5.92
CA LEU A 223 -0.68 -8.15 5.11
C LEU A 223 0.57 -8.32 5.98
N ARG A 224 0.61 -7.66 7.15
CA ARG A 224 1.63 -7.87 8.17
C ARG A 224 1.51 -9.20 8.87
N GLY A 225 0.38 -9.47 9.50
CA GLY A 225 0.19 -10.68 10.30
C GLY A 225 0.13 -11.96 9.45
N TYR A 226 -0.30 -11.86 8.20
CA TYR A 226 -0.61 -13.00 7.36
C TYR A 226 0.60 -13.48 6.57
N LYS A 227 1.09 -14.68 6.90
CA LYS A 227 2.06 -15.50 6.12
C LYS A 227 3.40 -14.86 5.73
N GLY A 228 3.73 -13.68 6.23
CA GLY A 228 4.98 -13.02 5.87
C GLY A 228 4.97 -12.47 4.44
N VAL A 229 3.81 -12.17 3.85
CA VAL A 229 3.75 -11.38 2.60
C VAL A 229 4.20 -9.93 2.80
N GLN A 230 4.59 -9.56 4.03
CA GLN A 230 5.25 -8.30 4.36
C GLN A 230 6.33 -7.97 3.34
N PHE A 231 6.15 -6.84 2.65
CA PHE A 231 7.06 -6.34 1.64
C PHE A 231 7.16 -7.20 0.37
N THR A 232 6.40 -8.30 0.24
CA THR A 232 6.32 -9.09 -0.99
C THR A 232 5.05 -8.79 -1.79
N TYR A 233 4.49 -7.58 -1.66
CA TYR A 233 3.35 -7.15 -2.43
C TYR A 233 3.50 -5.74 -3.00
N ASP A 234 3.11 -5.58 -4.25
CA ASP A 234 2.77 -4.26 -4.77
C ASP A 234 1.41 -3.84 -4.22
N LEU A 235 1.22 -2.56 -3.88
CA LEU A 235 -0.10 -2.04 -3.50
C LEU A 235 -0.63 -1.11 -4.58
N THR A 236 -1.89 -1.26 -4.95
CA THR A 236 -2.65 -0.21 -5.61
C THR A 236 -4.01 -0.04 -4.94
N THR A 237 -4.66 1.10 -5.13
CA THR A 237 -5.88 1.46 -4.41
C THR A 237 -6.83 2.20 -5.33
N PHE A 238 -8.11 1.85 -5.29
CA PHE A 238 -9.16 2.51 -6.05
C PHE A 238 -10.38 2.72 -5.16
N ALA A 239 -11.11 3.82 -5.32
CA ALA A 239 -12.37 4.00 -4.61
C ALA A 239 -13.32 2.84 -4.94
N GLY A 240 -13.72 2.06 -3.93
CA GLY A 240 -14.52 0.85 -4.11
C GLY A 240 -13.75 -0.38 -4.62
N ALA A 241 -12.42 -0.35 -4.66
CA ALA A 241 -11.56 -1.47 -5.05
C ALA A 241 -12.03 -2.18 -6.34
N SER A 242 -12.61 -3.39 -6.23
CA SER A 242 -13.09 -4.13 -7.41
C SER A 242 -14.20 -3.41 -8.18
N LEU A 243 -15.13 -2.74 -7.49
CA LEU A 243 -16.20 -1.96 -8.14
C LEU A 243 -15.63 -0.82 -8.96
N GLY A 244 -14.72 -0.04 -8.38
CA GLY A 244 -14.10 1.10 -9.06
C GLY A 244 -13.36 0.68 -10.33
N ILE A 245 -12.67 -0.46 -10.30
CA ILE A 245 -11.99 -1.00 -11.48
C ILE A 245 -13.03 -1.46 -12.54
N ASN A 246 -14.07 -2.16 -12.12
CA ASN A 246 -15.11 -2.66 -13.03
C ASN A 246 -15.94 -1.54 -13.66
N GLN A 247 -16.09 -0.40 -12.99
CA GLN A 247 -16.86 0.75 -13.45
C GLN A 247 -16.47 1.23 -14.85
N SER A 248 -15.19 1.10 -15.23
CA SER A 248 -14.70 1.50 -16.55
C SER A 248 -15.29 0.71 -17.72
N TYR A 249 -15.96 -0.42 -17.45
CA TYR A 249 -16.37 -1.38 -18.47
C TYR A 249 -17.89 -1.57 -18.60
N GLY A 250 -18.68 -0.63 -18.06
CA GLY A 250 -20.14 -0.57 -18.17
C GLY A 250 -20.90 -1.45 -17.17
N GLY A 251 -22.22 -1.24 -17.07
CA GLY A 251 -23.14 -2.11 -16.32
C GLY A 251 -23.83 -1.50 -15.08
N TYR A 252 -23.54 -0.26 -14.70
CA TYR A 252 -24.18 0.38 -13.54
C TYR A 252 -24.63 1.81 -13.85
N ASN A 253 -25.55 2.33 -13.03
CA ASN A 253 -26.21 3.61 -13.26
C ASN A 253 -25.32 4.79 -12.84
N TYR A 254 -24.31 5.08 -13.66
CA TYR A 254 -23.26 6.06 -13.39
C TYR A 254 -23.62 7.51 -13.76
N SER A 255 -24.91 7.84 -13.93
CA SER A 255 -25.34 9.19 -14.35
C SER A 255 -24.98 10.30 -13.35
N LEU A 256 -24.39 9.95 -12.21
CA LEU A 256 -24.13 10.85 -11.12
C LEU A 256 -22.65 11.29 -11.00
N LEU A 257 -21.73 10.73 -11.79
CA LEU A 257 -20.35 11.24 -11.96
C LEU A 257 -19.82 10.86 -13.35
N SER A 258 -19.31 11.83 -14.13
CA SER A 258 -18.55 11.59 -15.37
C SER A 258 -17.13 11.03 -15.12
N GLN A 259 -16.95 10.34 -13.99
CA GLN A 259 -15.66 9.84 -13.46
C GLN A 259 -15.63 8.31 -13.57
N GLY A 260 -14.46 7.69 -13.44
CA GLY A 260 -14.36 6.22 -13.33
C GLY A 260 -14.24 5.45 -14.64
N THR A 261 -14.31 6.12 -15.79
CA THR A 261 -14.10 5.46 -17.10
C THR A 261 -12.65 5.05 -17.35
N THR A 262 -11.71 5.64 -16.61
CA THR A 262 -10.27 5.47 -16.81
C THR A 262 -9.61 4.56 -15.76
N TRP A 263 -10.34 4.18 -14.70
CA TRP A 263 -9.76 3.47 -13.54
C TRP A 263 -9.36 2.04 -13.85
N GLY A 264 -10.20 1.30 -14.58
CA GLY A 264 -9.91 -0.03 -15.11
C GLY A 264 -8.66 -0.04 -16.00
N PRO A 265 -8.59 0.80 -17.05
CA PRO A 265 -7.37 0.97 -17.83
C PRO A 265 -6.14 1.29 -16.97
N THR A 266 -6.24 2.21 -16.02
CA THR A 266 -5.15 2.51 -15.08
C THR A 266 -4.74 1.31 -14.25
N PHE A 267 -5.69 0.51 -13.76
CA PHE A 267 -5.42 -0.74 -13.04
C PHE A 267 -4.66 -1.74 -13.91
N PHE A 268 -5.07 -1.96 -15.17
CA PHE A 268 -4.37 -2.89 -16.06
C PHE A 268 -2.98 -2.41 -16.45
N ASP A 269 -2.76 -1.10 -16.56
CA ASP A 269 -1.42 -0.54 -16.72
C ASP A 269 -0.55 -0.85 -15.48
N HIS A 270 -1.08 -0.66 -14.26
CA HIS A 270 -0.36 -1.00 -13.03
C HIS A 270 -0.10 -2.50 -12.89
N LEU A 271 -1.05 -3.34 -13.32
CA LEU A 271 -0.87 -4.78 -13.40
C LEU A 271 0.29 -5.14 -14.34
N ALA A 272 0.39 -4.47 -15.50
CA ALA A 272 1.50 -4.66 -16.42
C ALA A 272 2.83 -4.20 -15.83
N VAL A 273 2.86 -3.07 -15.12
CA VAL A 273 4.05 -2.58 -14.40
C VAL A 273 4.50 -3.59 -13.34
N ALA A 274 3.60 -4.05 -12.48
CA ALA A 274 3.90 -5.03 -11.43
C ALA A 274 4.43 -6.35 -12.01
N LYS A 275 3.83 -6.85 -13.11
CA LYS A 275 4.34 -8.02 -13.85
C LYS A 275 5.75 -7.79 -14.39
N SER A 276 6.00 -6.64 -14.99
CA SER A 276 7.27 -6.30 -15.64
C SER A 276 8.40 -6.13 -14.62
N LEU A 277 8.15 -5.40 -13.53
CA LEU A 277 9.18 -5.06 -12.55
C LEU A 277 9.40 -6.17 -11.51
N HIS A 278 8.34 -6.86 -11.09
CA HIS A 278 8.39 -7.76 -9.93
C HIS A 278 8.00 -9.21 -10.23
N ASN A 279 7.56 -9.53 -11.45
CA ASN A 279 7.16 -10.89 -11.84
C ASN A 279 6.11 -11.48 -10.87
N ILE A 280 5.09 -10.68 -10.57
CA ILE A 280 3.98 -11.10 -9.71
C ILE A 280 3.30 -12.37 -10.25
N THR A 281 2.80 -13.19 -9.34
CA THR A 281 2.15 -14.46 -9.64
C THR A 281 0.67 -14.48 -9.28
N GLU A 282 0.20 -13.51 -8.49
CA GLU A 282 -1.20 -13.41 -8.12
C GLU A 282 -1.66 -11.98 -7.85
N VAL A 283 -2.98 -11.77 -7.89
CA VAL A 283 -3.66 -10.53 -7.54
C VAL A 283 -4.60 -10.79 -6.37
N TRP A 284 -4.49 -9.99 -5.32
CA TRP A 284 -5.40 -10.01 -4.17
C TRP A 284 -6.21 -8.73 -4.13
N VAL A 285 -7.53 -8.85 -4.03
CA VAL A 285 -8.42 -7.69 -4.00
C VAL A 285 -9.21 -7.67 -2.70
N PHE A 286 -9.15 -6.54 -2.00
CA PHE A 286 -9.80 -6.31 -0.71
C PHE A 286 -10.88 -5.26 -0.87
N ASP A 287 -12.11 -5.74 -0.95
CA ASP A 287 -13.30 -4.95 -0.80
C ASP A 287 -13.63 -4.78 0.70
N HIS A 288 -14.56 -3.87 1.02
CA HIS A 288 -15.05 -3.73 2.39
C HIS A 288 -16.52 -3.32 2.42
N LEU A 289 -17.23 -3.77 3.45
CA LEU A 289 -18.58 -3.31 3.75
C LEU A 289 -18.57 -1.85 4.19
N ASP A 290 -19.75 -1.25 4.10
CA ASP A 290 -19.99 0.15 4.43
C ASP A 290 -19.17 1.11 3.56
N CYS A 291 -18.95 0.76 2.29
CA CYS A 291 -18.11 1.51 1.37
C CYS A 291 -18.85 2.67 0.71
N GLY A 292 -18.33 3.90 0.90
CA GLY A 292 -18.90 5.10 0.29
C GLY A 292 -19.02 5.01 -1.24
N ALA A 293 -18.06 4.37 -1.91
CA ALA A 293 -18.10 4.15 -3.35
C ALA A 293 -19.23 3.19 -3.76
N TYR A 294 -19.42 2.06 -3.06
CA TYR A 294 -20.54 1.14 -3.34
C TYR A 294 -21.89 1.83 -3.14
N LYS A 295 -22.07 2.51 -2.01
CA LYS A 295 -23.28 3.29 -1.74
C LYS A 295 -23.57 4.30 -2.84
N ARG A 296 -22.54 5.04 -3.27
CA ARG A 296 -22.67 6.09 -4.27
C ARG A 296 -22.87 5.57 -5.69
N PHE A 297 -22.15 4.53 -6.08
CA PHE A 297 -22.02 4.08 -7.47
C PHE A 297 -22.96 2.92 -7.81
N LEU A 298 -23.17 2.01 -6.86
CA LEU A 298 -24.06 0.86 -7.03
C LEU A 298 -25.48 1.20 -6.59
N TYR A 299 -25.63 1.85 -5.42
CA TYR A 299 -26.96 2.15 -4.85
C TYR A 299 -27.43 3.59 -5.13
N GLY A 300 -26.58 4.44 -5.69
CA GLY A 300 -26.92 5.82 -6.11
C GLY A 300 -26.90 6.89 -5.01
N ASP A 301 -26.76 6.52 -3.74
CA ASP A 301 -26.80 7.44 -2.59
C ASP A 301 -25.90 6.93 -1.45
N VAL A 302 -25.09 7.83 -0.86
CA VAL A 302 -24.17 7.53 0.25
C VAL A 302 -24.87 7.20 1.57
N THR A 303 -26.16 7.45 1.69
CA THR A 303 -26.98 7.10 2.86
C THR A 303 -27.48 5.66 2.82
N ASN A 304 -27.43 5.00 1.65
CA ASN A 304 -27.86 3.61 1.54
C ASN A 304 -26.94 2.67 2.35
N PRO A 305 -27.49 1.61 2.95
CA PRO A 305 -26.67 0.62 3.63
C PRO A 305 -25.85 -0.17 2.60
N ASP A 306 -24.60 -0.44 2.96
CA ASP A 306 -23.73 -1.35 2.21
C ASP A 306 -23.28 -2.47 3.15
N ASN A 307 -24.14 -3.45 3.34
CA ASN A 307 -23.98 -4.54 4.32
C ASN A 307 -23.99 -5.93 3.67
N SER A 308 -24.01 -5.99 2.34
CA SER A 308 -24.17 -7.22 1.57
C SER A 308 -22.85 -7.67 0.97
N ILE A 309 -22.26 -8.72 1.55
CA ILE A 309 -21.05 -9.38 1.00
C ILE A 309 -21.28 -9.90 -0.43
N SER A 310 -22.52 -10.21 -0.80
CA SER A 310 -22.87 -10.75 -2.13
C SER A 310 -22.61 -9.74 -3.25
N ASP A 311 -22.86 -8.46 -3.02
CA ASP A 311 -22.65 -7.40 -4.01
C ASP A 311 -21.16 -7.21 -4.29
N HIS A 312 -20.33 -7.22 -3.24
CA HIS A 312 -18.87 -7.23 -3.36
C HIS A 312 -18.35 -8.49 -4.05
N THR A 313 -18.88 -9.65 -3.69
CA THR A 313 -18.48 -10.94 -4.29
C THR A 313 -18.75 -10.93 -5.80
N THR A 314 -19.86 -10.32 -6.23
CA THR A 314 -20.18 -10.15 -7.66
C THR A 314 -19.12 -9.32 -8.39
N GLN A 315 -18.66 -8.21 -7.79
CA GLN A 315 -17.59 -7.38 -8.37
C GLN A 315 -16.24 -8.11 -8.41
N LEU A 316 -15.91 -8.84 -7.35
CA LEU A 316 -14.68 -9.63 -7.27
C LEU A 316 -14.65 -10.73 -8.34
N VAL A 317 -15.76 -11.45 -8.57
CA VAL A 317 -15.88 -12.45 -9.65
C VAL A 317 -15.77 -11.79 -11.03
N SER A 318 -16.39 -10.62 -11.23
CA SER A 318 -16.29 -9.90 -12.50
C SER A 318 -14.85 -9.46 -12.79
N LEU A 319 -14.15 -8.91 -11.80
CA LEU A 319 -12.75 -8.50 -11.94
C LEU A 319 -11.83 -9.70 -12.16
N GLN A 320 -12.05 -10.81 -11.43
CA GLN A 320 -11.34 -12.07 -11.66
C GLN A 320 -11.45 -12.52 -13.12
N GLY A 321 -12.65 -12.50 -13.71
CA GLY A 321 -12.86 -12.88 -15.12
C GLY A 321 -12.08 -11.99 -16.09
N ARG A 322 -12.01 -10.67 -15.83
CA ARG A 322 -11.26 -9.71 -16.65
C ARG A 322 -9.74 -9.93 -16.55
N ILE A 323 -9.24 -10.19 -15.34
CA ILE A 323 -7.82 -10.51 -15.12
C ILE A 323 -7.48 -11.85 -15.78
N ALA A 324 -8.30 -12.88 -15.62
CA ALA A 324 -8.08 -14.19 -16.26
C ALA A 324 -8.05 -14.09 -17.79
N SER A 325 -8.87 -13.22 -18.38
CA SER A 325 -8.91 -12.99 -19.83
C SER A 325 -7.64 -12.32 -20.38
N SER A 326 -7.03 -11.42 -19.61
CA SER A 326 -5.87 -10.61 -20.04
C SER A 326 -4.53 -11.14 -19.54
N SER A 327 -4.52 -11.85 -18.41
CA SER A 327 -3.34 -12.39 -17.72
C SER A 327 -3.66 -13.75 -17.09
N PRO A 328 -3.93 -14.80 -17.89
CA PRO A 328 -4.40 -16.10 -17.40
C PRO A 328 -3.43 -16.81 -16.44
N SER A 329 -2.14 -16.45 -16.47
CA SER A 329 -1.12 -17.00 -15.57
C SER A 329 -1.21 -16.49 -14.13
N LEU A 330 -1.89 -15.36 -13.89
CA LEU A 330 -2.03 -14.81 -12.55
C LEU A 330 -3.15 -15.51 -11.80
N ALA A 331 -2.87 -15.94 -10.57
CA ALA A 331 -3.89 -16.39 -9.64
C ALA A 331 -4.68 -15.21 -9.05
N PHE A 332 -5.86 -15.48 -8.49
CA PHE A 332 -6.73 -14.43 -7.95
C PHE A 332 -7.36 -14.84 -6.61
N LYS A 333 -7.33 -13.90 -5.65
CA LYS A 333 -8.07 -14.02 -4.39
C LYS A 333 -8.83 -12.74 -4.09
N GLY A 334 -10.11 -12.88 -3.76
CA GLY A 334 -11.00 -11.80 -3.37
C GLY A 334 -11.39 -11.90 -1.90
N PHE A 335 -11.28 -10.78 -1.20
CA PHE A 335 -11.60 -10.66 0.22
C PHE A 335 -12.60 -9.52 0.44
N VAL A 336 -13.44 -9.65 1.45
CA VAL A 336 -14.34 -8.60 1.94
C VAL A 336 -14.04 -8.36 3.42
N MET A 337 -13.69 -7.12 3.75
CA MET A 337 -13.48 -6.66 5.12
C MET A 337 -14.80 -6.15 5.71
N ASN A 338 -15.14 -6.58 6.91
CA ASN A 338 -16.35 -6.19 7.61
C ASN A 338 -16.06 -5.05 8.60
N THR A 339 -17.10 -4.32 9.00
CA THR A 339 -17.00 -3.22 9.97
C THR A 339 -16.69 -3.70 11.40
N ASP A 340 -16.84 -4.98 11.70
CA ASP A 340 -16.36 -5.58 12.95
C ASP A 340 -14.85 -5.92 12.94
N GLY A 341 -14.16 -5.61 11.83
CA GLY A 341 -12.73 -5.88 11.63
C GLY A 341 -12.43 -7.30 11.14
N THR A 342 -13.44 -8.14 10.89
CA THR A 342 -13.24 -9.46 10.29
C THR A 342 -12.97 -9.34 8.78
N ILE A 343 -12.20 -10.29 8.23
CA ILE A 343 -11.90 -10.36 6.79
C ILE A 343 -12.31 -11.74 6.29
N VAL A 344 -13.18 -11.78 5.30
CA VAL A 344 -13.70 -13.02 4.70
C VAL A 344 -13.16 -13.16 3.29
N LYS A 345 -12.52 -14.29 2.99
CA LYS A 345 -12.17 -14.63 1.61
C LYS A 345 -13.41 -15.18 0.90
N THR A 346 -13.87 -14.49 -0.14
CA THR A 346 -15.12 -14.79 -0.85
C THR A 346 -14.90 -15.35 -2.25
N VAL A 347 -13.76 -15.06 -2.88
CA VAL A 347 -13.39 -15.55 -4.21
C VAL A 347 -11.98 -16.14 -4.15
N ASP A 348 -11.78 -17.34 -4.69
CA ASP A 348 -10.48 -18.00 -4.78
C ASP A 348 -10.49 -18.89 -6.03
N ASP A 349 -9.52 -18.71 -6.93
CA ASP A 349 -9.40 -19.55 -8.12
C ASP A 349 -8.65 -20.87 -7.87
N GLY A 350 -8.27 -21.13 -6.61
CA GLY A 350 -7.56 -22.34 -6.19
C GLY A 350 -6.09 -22.38 -6.61
N ARG A 351 -5.57 -21.33 -7.25
CA ARG A 351 -4.18 -21.21 -7.69
C ARG A 351 -3.44 -20.21 -6.79
N GLY A 352 -2.18 -19.94 -7.17
CA GLY A 352 -1.35 -18.97 -6.47
C GLY A 352 -0.72 -19.55 -5.23
N VAL A 353 -0.32 -18.68 -4.30
CA VAL A 353 0.39 -19.10 -3.09
C VAL A 353 -0.57 -19.94 -2.24
N ILE A 354 -0.30 -21.25 -2.12
CA ILE A 354 -1.09 -22.13 -1.27
C ILE A 354 -0.87 -21.72 0.19
N ILE A 355 -1.98 -21.44 0.87
CA ILE A 355 -2.00 -21.01 2.27
C ILE A 355 -1.90 -22.25 3.17
N ASN A 356 -0.79 -22.98 3.09
CA ASN A 356 -0.48 -24.03 4.06
C ASN A 356 0.19 -23.38 5.29
N ARG A 357 -0.15 -23.83 6.51
CA ARG A 357 0.50 -23.39 7.77
C ARG A 357 2.02 -23.41 7.58
N TYR A 358 2.66 -22.25 7.69
CA TYR A 358 4.11 -22.15 7.53
C TYR A 358 4.71 -22.40 8.91
N GLU A 359 5.31 -23.57 9.09
CA GLU A 359 6.26 -23.80 10.18
C GLU A 359 7.61 -23.28 9.70
N PHE A 360 8.20 -22.35 10.45
CA PHE A 360 9.52 -21.80 10.14
C PHE A 360 10.59 -22.89 10.36
N THR A 361 11.39 -23.22 9.34
CA THR A 361 12.57 -24.10 9.47
C THR A 361 13.86 -23.26 9.51
N PRO A 362 14.64 -23.28 10.61
CA PRO A 362 15.82 -22.42 10.81
C PRO A 362 17.03 -22.61 9.88
N ALA A 363 16.99 -23.56 8.93
CA ALA A 363 18.14 -23.91 8.10
C ALA A 363 18.31 -23.05 6.84
N GLN A 364 17.39 -22.14 6.56
CA GLN A 364 17.46 -21.27 5.38
C GLN A 364 18.14 -19.95 5.77
N SER A 365 19.40 -19.82 5.36
CA SER A 365 20.21 -18.60 5.51
C SER A 365 19.45 -17.36 5.07
N ILE A 366 19.67 -16.28 5.83
CA ILE A 366 19.30 -14.91 5.50
C ILE A 366 19.87 -14.54 4.13
N ARG A 367 19.01 -14.19 3.17
CA ARG A 367 19.30 -13.96 1.75
C ARG A 367 18.82 -12.59 1.22
N ASP A 368 17.87 -11.88 1.84
CA ASP A 368 17.36 -10.58 1.31
C ASP A 368 16.63 -9.66 2.34
N SER A 369 15.97 -8.60 1.84
CA SER A 369 15.24 -7.58 2.63
C SER A 369 14.14 -8.16 3.55
N SER A 370 13.67 -9.38 3.26
CA SER A 370 12.75 -10.12 4.13
C SER A 370 13.37 -10.53 5.47
N ASP A 371 14.70 -10.69 5.53
CA ASP A 371 15.42 -11.11 6.73
C ASP A 371 15.75 -9.95 7.67
N TRP A 372 16.15 -8.79 7.13
CA TRP A 372 16.28 -7.55 7.91
C TRP A 372 14.95 -7.17 8.56
N THR A 373 13.86 -7.43 7.86
CA THR A 373 12.51 -7.22 8.35
C THR A 373 12.13 -8.24 9.42
N SER A 374 12.50 -9.51 9.26
CA SER A 374 12.34 -10.53 10.29
C SER A 374 13.07 -10.16 11.59
N TYR A 375 14.27 -9.59 11.48
CA TYR A 375 15.00 -9.00 12.61
C TYR A 375 14.23 -7.84 13.28
N LYS A 376 13.72 -6.87 12.51
CA LYS A 376 12.91 -5.76 13.06
C LYS A 376 11.62 -6.24 13.74
N LYS A 377 10.97 -7.29 13.22
CA LYS A 377 9.80 -7.93 13.86
C LYS A 377 10.16 -8.53 15.21
N GLN A 378 11.25 -9.30 15.27
CA GLN A 378 11.73 -9.88 16.52
C GLN A 378 12.11 -8.78 17.52
N SER A 379 12.73 -7.69 17.05
CA SER A 379 13.04 -6.51 17.88
C SER A 379 11.78 -5.78 18.38
N ALA A 380 10.75 -5.62 17.55
CA ALA A 380 9.48 -4.98 17.95
C ALA A 380 8.69 -5.85 18.94
N MET A 381 8.65 -7.18 18.73
CA MET A 381 8.07 -8.13 19.67
C MET A 381 8.81 -8.11 21.01
N TYR A 382 10.14 -8.05 20.99
CA TYR A 382 10.96 -7.88 22.19
C TYR A 382 10.64 -6.57 22.93
N LYS A 383 10.52 -5.45 22.22
CA LYS A 383 10.14 -4.16 22.82
C LYS A 383 8.74 -4.18 23.43
N SER A 384 7.79 -4.90 22.83
CA SER A 384 6.43 -5.04 23.37
C SER A 384 6.32 -5.91 24.62
N THR A 385 7.34 -6.72 24.94
CA THR A 385 7.35 -7.61 26.13
C THR A 385 8.07 -7.02 27.33
N ASN A 386 8.63 -5.80 27.21
CA ASN A 386 9.22 -5.02 28.30
C ASN A 386 10.30 -5.76 29.13
N ILE A 387 10.99 -6.74 28.54
CA ILE A 387 12.12 -7.41 29.19
C ILE A 387 13.35 -6.53 29.00
N ALA A 388 13.49 -5.53 29.85
CA ALA A 388 14.71 -4.74 29.96
C ALA A 388 15.73 -5.53 30.79
N SER A 389 16.53 -6.38 30.14
CA SER A 389 17.83 -6.76 30.70
C SER A 389 18.93 -6.20 29.81
N SER A 390 19.82 -5.42 30.42
CA SER A 390 20.87 -4.61 29.77
C SER A 390 22.13 -5.40 29.42
N SER A 391 22.04 -6.71 29.30
CA SER A 391 23.07 -7.53 28.68
C SER A 391 22.50 -8.00 27.35
N ASP A 392 22.99 -7.38 26.27
CA ASP A 392 23.21 -7.91 24.91
C ASP A 392 22.31 -9.11 24.51
N PRO A 393 21.54 -9.08 23.40
CA PRO A 393 20.57 -10.11 23.08
C PRO A 393 21.26 -11.40 22.60
N TRP A 394 21.88 -12.13 23.52
CA TRP A 394 22.30 -13.51 23.36
C TRP A 394 21.06 -14.37 23.53
N PHE A 395 20.52 -14.89 22.42
CA PHE A 395 19.48 -15.91 22.49
C PHE A 395 20.14 -17.28 22.66
N VAL A 396 19.81 -17.97 23.76
CA VAL A 396 20.28 -19.33 24.04
C VAL A 396 19.52 -20.30 23.13
N HIS A 397 20.23 -21.03 22.27
CA HIS A 397 19.69 -22.12 21.47
C HIS A 397 20.41 -23.43 21.82
N GLY A 398 19.83 -24.21 22.74
CA GLY A 398 20.49 -25.40 23.27
C GLY A 398 21.78 -25.05 24.02
N GLU A 399 22.87 -25.77 23.78
CA GLU A 399 24.18 -25.56 24.44
C GLU A 399 25.12 -24.60 23.70
N GLN A 400 24.69 -23.91 22.64
CA GLN A 400 25.56 -23.04 21.85
C GLN A 400 25.05 -21.59 21.76
N PHE A 401 25.99 -20.65 21.91
CA PHE A 401 25.81 -19.22 21.72
C PHE A 401 26.24 -18.82 20.31
N ARG A 402 25.44 -18.02 19.58
CA ARG A 402 25.77 -17.54 18.23
C ARG A 402 25.64 -16.01 18.17
N LEU A 403 26.55 -15.40 17.42
CA LEU A 403 26.64 -13.95 17.13
C LEU A 403 25.74 -13.60 15.94
N ASP A 404 24.85 -12.63 16.12
CA ASP A 404 24.14 -11.98 15.02
C ASP A 404 24.44 -10.47 14.95
N TRP A 405 24.53 -9.99 13.72
CA TRP A 405 25.14 -8.74 13.29
C TRP A 405 24.30 -7.51 13.68
N LEU A 406 24.87 -6.57 14.46
CA LEU A 406 24.23 -5.33 14.90
C LEU A 406 24.94 -4.08 14.33
N ASN A 407 24.20 -3.22 13.65
CA ASN A 407 24.58 -1.83 13.31
C ASN A 407 25.87 -1.62 12.50
N GLY A 408 26.12 -2.39 11.44
CA GLY A 408 27.10 -1.97 10.43
C GLY A 408 28.57 -1.92 10.87
N LYS A 409 28.95 -2.55 12.00
CA LYS A 409 30.37 -2.72 12.38
C LYS A 409 30.62 -4.12 12.93
N ASN A 410 31.69 -4.76 12.45
CA ASN A 410 32.24 -5.96 13.09
C ASN A 410 32.78 -5.59 14.48
N LYS A 411 32.31 -6.29 15.52
CA LYS A 411 32.88 -6.18 16.86
C LYS A 411 33.27 -7.56 17.40
N CYS A 412 34.26 -8.18 16.76
CA CYS A 412 35.14 -9.09 17.48
C CYS A 412 36.57 -8.57 17.36
N SER A 413 37.19 -8.31 18.50
CA SER A 413 38.63 -8.07 18.57
C SER A 413 39.35 -9.40 18.34
N GLY A 414 39.88 -9.60 17.13
CA GLY A 414 40.75 -10.73 16.80
C GLY A 414 40.22 -11.75 15.79
N CYS A 415 39.04 -11.57 15.18
CA CYS A 415 38.66 -12.46 14.07
C CYS A 415 39.40 -12.04 12.80
N ALA A 416 40.40 -12.83 12.42
CA ALA A 416 41.04 -12.72 11.11
C ALA A 416 40.31 -13.64 10.11
N ALA A 417 39.31 -13.12 9.40
CA ALA A 417 38.97 -13.49 8.01
C ALA A 417 37.66 -12.81 7.55
N ASN A 418 37.69 -12.22 6.36
CA ASN A 418 36.54 -11.63 5.69
C ASN A 418 35.60 -12.74 5.18
N ALA A 419 34.33 -12.73 5.58
CA ALA A 419 33.31 -13.68 5.13
C ALA A 419 32.84 -13.49 3.66
N PHE A 420 33.59 -12.76 2.84
CA PHE A 420 33.21 -12.43 1.46
C PHE A 420 34.35 -12.57 0.43
N SER A 421 35.32 -13.45 0.66
CA SER A 421 36.22 -13.88 -0.42
C SER A 421 35.94 -15.34 -0.77
N GLY A 422 35.36 -15.56 -1.95
CA GLY A 422 35.16 -16.90 -2.48
C GLY A 422 36.48 -17.66 -2.61
N THR A 423 36.52 -18.87 -2.06
CA THR A 423 37.14 -20.06 -2.67
C THR A 423 36.79 -21.33 -1.86
N VAL A 424 36.13 -22.23 -2.57
CA VAL A 424 36.09 -23.71 -2.54
C VAL A 424 36.41 -24.46 -1.23
N PHE A 425 35.45 -25.24 -0.77
CA PHE A 425 35.60 -26.30 0.24
C PHE A 425 36.26 -27.56 -0.36
N PRO A 426 37.04 -28.34 0.42
CA PRO A 426 37.33 -29.74 0.07
C PRO A 426 36.08 -30.62 0.11
#